data_AF-A0A4V1TI16-F1
#
_entry.id   AF-A0A4V1TI16-F1
#
_cell.length_a   1.000
_cell.length_b   1.000
_cell.length_c   1.000
_cell.angle_alpha   90.00
_cell.angle_beta   90.00
_cell.angle_gamma   90.00
#
_symmetry.space_group_name_H-M   'P 1'
#
loop_
_entity.id
_entity.type
_entity.pdbx_description
1 polymer ?
#
loop_
_entity_poly.entity_id
_entity_poly.type
_entity_poly.pdbx_seq_one_letter_code
_entity_poly.pdbx_strand_id
1 'polypeptide(L)'
;MFILVEILAALLIIGGIVTYVLRNRRDAEREAVTERRVDAYIETIRRERKSPELSAMSDTELRDLLLSGARNLRIQAERRVYLLFGGTIAALLAAVIVATEDGMRGFGIAILIGAMALYGINEFLGRRMREPLEAKGIDVERLRVE
;
A
#
# COMPACT_ATOMS: atom_id res chain seq x y z
N MET A 1 -5.95 16.71 -30.07
CA MET A 1 -5.88 16.95 -28.61
C MET A 1 -6.89 16.06 -27.87
N PHE A 2 -8.19 16.10 -28.21
CA PHE A 2 -9.21 15.22 -27.62
C PHE A 2 -8.89 13.71 -27.68
N ILE A 3 -8.41 13.22 -28.83
CA ILE A 3 -8.08 11.80 -29.03
C ILE A 3 -6.98 11.31 -28.08
N LEU A 4 -5.98 12.14 -27.77
CA LEU A 4 -4.87 11.77 -26.88
C LEU A 4 -5.33 11.69 -25.41
N VAL A 5 -6.23 12.59 -25.01
CA VAL A 5 -6.84 12.59 -23.68
C VAL A 5 -7.76 11.38 -23.51
N GLU A 6 -8.57 11.06 -24.51
CA GLU A 6 -9.43 9.86 -24.50
C GLU A 6 -8.61 8.56 -24.44
N ILE A 7 -7.53 8.46 -25.22
CA ILE A 7 -6.64 7.29 -25.19
C ILE A 7 -5.98 7.16 -23.81
N LEU A 8 -5.51 8.26 -23.22
CA LEU A 8 -4.92 8.24 -21.88
C LEU A 8 -5.94 7.83 -20.81
N ALA A 9 -7.17 8.35 -20.88
CA ALA A 9 -8.27 7.98 -19.98
C ALA A 9 -8.64 6.50 -20.12
N ALA A 10 -8.74 6.00 -21.36
CA ALA A 10 -9.02 4.60 -21.63
C ALA A 10 -7.91 3.69 -21.08
N LEU A 11 -6.64 4.05 -21.25
CA LEU A 11 -5.51 3.29 -20.73
C LEU A 11 -5.46 3.26 -19.20
N LEU A 12 -5.84 4.36 -18.52
CA LEU A 12 -5.93 4.38 -17.05
C LEU A 12 -7.06 3.49 -16.54
N ILE A 13 -8.22 3.51 -17.19
CA ILE A 13 -9.35 2.66 -16.84
C ILE A 13 -8.98 1.19 -17.05
N ILE A 14 -8.40 0.84 -18.20
CA ILE A 14 -7.96 -0.52 -18.52
C ILE A 14 -6.87 -0.96 -17.54
N GLY A 15 -5.86 -0.12 -17.27
CA GLY A 15 -4.80 -0.40 -16.31
C GLY A 15 -5.33 -0.61 -14.90
N GLY A 16 -6.32 0.18 -14.47
CA GLY A 16 -7.01 0.02 -13.19
C GLY A 16 -7.77 -1.29 -13.08
N ILE A 17 -8.54 -1.65 -14.11
CA ILE A 17 -9.32 -2.89 -14.17
C ILE A 17 -8.40 -4.12 -14.19
N VAL A 18 -7.34 -4.10 -15.00
CA VAL A 18 -6.36 -5.20 -15.08
C VAL A 18 -5.65 -5.40 -13.74
N THR A 19 -5.25 -4.31 -13.09
CA THR A 19 -4.61 -4.34 -11.77
C THR A 19 -5.55 -4.91 -10.71
N TYR A 20 -6.84 -4.56 -10.76
CA TYR A 20 -7.87 -5.08 -9.85
C TYR A 20 -8.10 -6.58 -10.05
N VAL A 21 -8.26 -7.03 -11.30
CA VAL A 21 -8.58 -8.44 -11.63
C VAL A 21 -7.41 -9.39 -11.36
N LEU A 22 -6.18 -9.00 -11.70
CA LEU A 22 -4.99 -9.83 -11.44
C LEU A 22 -4.66 -9.97 -9.95
N ARG A 23 -5.14 -9.05 -9.10
CA ARG A 23 -4.88 -9.06 -7.66
C ARG A 23 -5.70 -10.12 -6.92
N ASN A 24 -6.97 -10.29 -7.27
CA ASN A 24 -7.91 -11.19 -6.59
C ASN A 24 -7.47 -12.68 -6.60
N ARG A 25 -6.68 -13.10 -7.60
CA ARG A 25 -6.19 -14.49 -7.71
C ARG A 25 -5.03 -14.81 -6.77
N ARG A 26 -4.30 -13.82 -6.25
CA ARG A 26 -3.10 -14.03 -5.42
C ARG A 26 -3.41 -14.14 -3.92
N ASP A 27 -4.65 -13.92 -3.52
CA ASP A 27 -4.98 -13.65 -2.13
C ASP A 27 -5.11 -14.91 -1.25
N ALA A 28 -5.51 -16.05 -1.82
CA ALA A 28 -5.63 -17.32 -1.10
C ALA A 28 -4.26 -17.98 -0.84
N GLU A 29 -3.35 -17.95 -1.81
CA GLU A 29 -1.99 -18.48 -1.65
C GLU A 29 -1.19 -17.70 -0.59
N ARG A 30 -1.46 -16.39 -0.47
CA ARG A 30 -0.77 -15.50 0.47
C ARG A 30 -1.15 -15.73 1.93
N GLU A 31 -2.35 -16.22 2.22
CA GLU A 31 -2.79 -16.46 3.60
C GLU A 31 -2.03 -17.62 4.24
N ALA A 32 -1.91 -18.76 3.55
CA ALA A 32 -1.11 -19.91 4.00
C ALA A 32 0.39 -19.60 4.11
N VAL A 33 0.91 -18.65 3.32
CA VAL A 33 2.29 -18.16 3.47
C VAL A 33 2.43 -17.24 4.69
N THR A 34 1.41 -16.42 4.97
CA THR A 34 1.39 -15.52 6.14
C THR A 34 1.44 -16.31 7.44
N GLU A 35 0.60 -17.35 7.58
CA GLU A 35 0.60 -18.21 8.78
C GLU A 35 1.97 -18.86 9.03
N ARG A 36 2.58 -19.44 7.98
CA ARG A 36 3.93 -20.04 8.08
C ARG A 36 5.00 -19.03 8.51
N ARG A 37 4.93 -17.78 8.02
CA ARG A 37 5.86 -16.72 8.42
C ARG A 37 5.65 -16.26 9.86
N VAL A 38 4.40 -16.18 10.31
CA VAL A 38 4.08 -15.86 11.71
C VAL A 38 4.71 -16.90 12.63
N ASP A 39 4.61 -18.19 12.29
CA ASP A 39 5.15 -19.27 13.11
C ASP A 39 6.68 -19.20 13.23
N ALA A 40 7.36 -18.99 12.10
CA ALA A 40 8.81 -18.77 12.07
C ALA A 40 9.22 -17.50 12.85
N TYR A 41 8.37 -16.48 12.86
CA TYR A 41 8.65 -15.25 13.56
C TYR A 41 8.46 -15.37 15.08
N ILE A 42 7.44 -16.11 15.53
CA ILE A 42 7.26 -16.45 16.96
C ILE A 42 8.52 -17.14 17.49
N GLU A 43 9.04 -18.14 16.77
CA GLU A 43 10.28 -18.82 17.15
C GLU A 43 11.46 -17.84 17.27
N THR A 44 11.57 -16.89 16.33
CA THR A 44 12.61 -15.87 16.38
C THR A 44 12.45 -14.94 17.58
N ILE A 45 11.23 -14.48 17.89
CA ILE A 45 10.95 -13.63 19.07
C ILE A 45 11.35 -14.36 20.35
N ARG A 46 11.00 -15.65 20.47
CA ARG A 46 11.35 -16.48 21.63
C ARG A 46 12.87 -16.67 21.78
N ARG A 47 13.58 -16.78 20.66
CA ARG A 47 15.04 -16.92 20.62
C ARG A 47 15.77 -15.62 20.95
N GLU A 48 15.37 -14.51 20.33
CA GLU A 48 16.09 -13.24 20.43
C GLU A 48 15.67 -12.41 21.66
N ARG A 49 14.45 -12.59 22.17
CA ARG A 49 13.88 -11.90 23.35
C ARG A 49 14.11 -10.38 23.37
N LYS A 50 14.15 -9.74 22.19
CA LYS A 50 14.43 -8.30 22.03
C LYS A 50 13.32 -7.40 22.60
N SER A 51 12.08 -7.86 22.58
CA SER A 51 10.95 -7.15 23.18
C SER A 51 10.45 -7.92 24.41
N PRO A 52 10.62 -7.38 25.63
CA PRO A 52 10.14 -8.01 26.87
C PRO A 52 8.64 -8.25 26.86
N GLU A 53 7.86 -7.31 26.32
CA GLU A 53 6.40 -7.42 26.22
C GLU A 53 5.99 -8.59 25.32
N LEU A 54 6.53 -8.67 24.09
CA LEU A 54 6.22 -9.77 23.17
C LEU A 54 6.70 -11.13 23.71
N SER A 55 7.81 -11.13 24.44
CA SER A 55 8.38 -12.35 25.03
C SER A 55 7.57 -12.85 26.23
N ALA A 56 6.82 -11.97 26.90
CA ALA A 56 5.96 -12.31 28.03
C ALA A 56 4.58 -12.82 27.61
N MET A 57 4.13 -12.52 26.39
CA MET A 57 2.85 -13.02 25.85
C MET A 57 2.88 -14.53 25.66
N SER A 58 1.73 -15.20 25.80
CA SER A 58 1.57 -16.61 25.42
C SER A 58 1.70 -16.79 23.90
N ASP A 59 2.01 -18.02 23.44
CA ASP A 59 2.15 -18.30 22.01
C ASP A 59 0.85 -18.06 21.23
N THR A 60 -0.31 -18.30 21.85
CA THR A 60 -1.61 -18.03 21.26
C THR A 60 -1.87 -16.54 21.12
N GLU A 61 -1.63 -15.75 22.17
CA GLU A 61 -1.80 -14.29 22.13
C GLU A 61 -0.84 -13.64 21.14
N LEU A 62 0.42 -14.10 21.10
CA LEU A 62 1.42 -13.58 20.17
C LEU A 62 1.04 -13.90 18.72
N ARG A 63 0.58 -15.13 18.45
CA ARG A 63 0.10 -15.54 17.12
C ARG A 63 -1.07 -14.66 16.66
N ASP A 64 -2.07 -14.46 17.51
CA ASP A 64 -3.25 -13.63 17.18
C ASP A 64 -2.85 -12.18 16.90
N LEU A 65 -1.93 -11.63 17.69
CA LEU A 65 -1.41 -10.29 17.50
C LEU A 65 -0.64 -10.14 16.18
N LEU A 66 0.19 -11.12 15.82
CA LEU A 66 0.95 -11.10 14.57
C LEU A 66 0.06 -11.33 13.34
N LEU A 67 -0.91 -12.23 13.41
CA LEU A 67 -1.88 -12.47 12.33
C LEU A 67 -2.78 -11.26 12.10
N SER A 68 -3.31 -10.66 13.17
CA SER A 68 -4.10 -9.44 13.07
C SER A 68 -3.27 -8.25 12.56
N GLY A 69 -2.00 -8.14 12.99
CA GLY A 69 -1.05 -7.17 12.48
C GLY A 69 -0.77 -7.32 10.99
N ALA A 70 -0.48 -8.54 10.53
CA ALA A 70 -0.25 -8.85 9.11
C ALA A 70 -1.50 -8.57 8.26
N ARG A 71 -2.69 -8.97 8.73
CA ARG A 71 -3.96 -8.69 8.05
C ARG A 71 -4.25 -7.19 7.96
N ASN A 72 -4.02 -6.44 9.03
CA ASN A 72 -4.20 -4.99 9.04
C ASN A 72 -3.21 -4.29 8.08
N LEU A 73 -1.93 -4.67 8.08
CA LEU A 73 -0.93 -4.17 7.14
C LEU A 73 -1.36 -4.38 5.69
N ARG A 74 -1.89 -5.58 5.38
CA ARG A 74 -2.41 -5.89 4.06
C ARG A 74 -3.58 -4.99 3.69
N ILE A 75 -4.60 -4.88 4.55
CA ILE A 75 -5.77 -4.03 4.31
C ILE A 75 -5.34 -2.57 4.06
N GLN A 76 -4.40 -2.05 4.86
CA GLN A 76 -3.92 -0.68 4.67
C GLN A 76 -3.08 -0.53 3.40
N ALA A 77 -2.28 -1.53 3.02
CA ALA A 77 -1.55 -1.53 1.76
C ALA A 77 -2.52 -1.48 0.57
N GLU A 78 -3.58 -2.27 0.63
CA GLU A 78 -4.64 -2.27 -0.37
C GLU A 78 -5.35 -0.91 -0.45
N ARG A 79 -5.73 -0.34 0.70
CA ARG A 79 -6.35 0.99 0.75
C ARG A 79 -5.42 2.07 0.21
N ARG A 80 -4.11 2.01 0.52
CA ARG A 80 -3.09 2.91 -0.03
C ARG A 80 -3.05 2.84 -1.54
N VAL A 81 -3.06 1.64 -2.13
CA VAL A 81 -3.08 1.48 -3.60
C VAL A 81 -4.32 2.15 -4.21
N TYR A 82 -5.51 1.96 -3.63
CA TYR A 82 -6.73 2.60 -4.14
C TYR A 82 -6.67 4.12 -4.04
N LEU A 83 -6.16 4.67 -2.93
CA LEU A 83 -6.00 6.10 -2.76
C LEU A 83 -5.02 6.70 -3.77
N LEU A 84 -3.91 6.02 -4.03
CA LEU A 84 -2.92 6.49 -5.01
C LEU A 84 -3.45 6.40 -6.44
N PHE A 85 -4.19 5.34 -6.76
CA PHE A 85 -4.82 5.20 -8.06
C PHE A 85 -5.89 6.27 -8.30
N GLY A 86 -6.81 6.45 -7.35
CA GLY A 86 -7.83 7.50 -7.42
C GLY A 86 -7.22 8.91 -7.47
N GLY A 87 -6.18 9.15 -6.68
CA GLY A 87 -5.43 10.41 -6.71
C GLY A 87 -4.70 10.66 -8.04
N THR A 88 -4.20 9.60 -8.69
CA THR A 88 -3.59 9.69 -10.04
C THR A 88 -4.63 10.12 -11.07
N ILE A 89 -5.82 9.52 -11.05
CA ILE A 89 -6.92 9.92 -11.94
C ILE A 89 -7.31 11.39 -11.68
N ALA A 90 -7.48 11.78 -10.41
CA ALA A 90 -7.84 13.15 -10.06
C ALA A 90 -6.77 14.17 -10.52
N ALA A 91 -5.49 13.87 -10.33
CA ALA A 91 -4.39 14.72 -10.77
C ALA A 91 -4.35 14.87 -12.30
N LEU A 92 -4.62 13.79 -13.04
CA LEU A 92 -4.65 13.81 -14.50
C LEU A 92 -5.83 14.63 -15.03
N LEU A 93 -7.03 14.47 -14.45
CA LEU A 93 -8.19 15.29 -14.81
C LEU A 93 -7.93 16.78 -14.53
N ALA A 94 -7.36 17.11 -13.36
CA ALA A 94 -6.97 18.48 -13.03
C ALA A 94 -5.96 19.05 -14.03
N ALA A 95 -4.94 18.26 -14.42
CA ALA A 95 -3.96 18.69 -15.41
C ALA A 95 -4.59 18.95 -16.78
N VAL A 96 -5.55 18.12 -17.22
CA VAL A 96 -6.29 18.34 -18.48
C VAL A 96 -7.10 19.64 -18.42
N ILE A 97 -7.77 19.93 -17.30
CA ILE A 97 -8.51 21.19 -17.12
C ILE A 97 -7.55 22.37 -17.24
N VAL A 98 -6.43 22.37 -16.50
CA VAL A 98 -5.41 23.42 -16.58
C VAL A 98 -4.84 23.56 -17.99
N ALA A 99 -4.70 22.46 -18.73
CA ALA A 99 -4.23 22.49 -20.11
C ALA A 99 -5.17 23.26 -21.06
N THR A 100 -6.48 23.29 -20.76
CA THR A 100 -7.45 24.04 -21.58
C THR A 100 -7.30 25.56 -21.44
N GLU A 101 -6.74 26.02 -20.32
CA GLU A 101 -6.55 27.45 -20.03
C GLU A 101 -5.12 27.90 -20.37
N ASP A 102 -4.11 27.14 -19.92
CA ASP A 102 -2.68 27.52 -19.97
C ASP A 102 -1.85 26.67 -20.96
N GLY A 103 -2.52 25.85 -21.78
CA GLY A 103 -1.89 24.99 -22.76
C GLY A 103 -0.94 23.95 -22.15
N MET A 104 0.06 23.52 -22.93
CA MET A 104 0.99 22.46 -22.53
C MET A 104 1.86 22.81 -21.33
N ARG A 105 2.14 24.10 -21.10
CA ARG A 105 2.92 24.56 -19.95
C ARG A 105 2.14 24.36 -18.65
N GLY A 106 0.87 24.78 -18.63
CA GLY A 106 -0.03 24.56 -17.50
C GLY A 106 -0.23 23.08 -17.18
N PHE A 107 -0.44 22.26 -18.22
CA PHE A 107 -0.50 20.80 -18.09
C PHE A 107 0.74 20.24 -17.38
N GLY A 108 1.94 20.59 -17.84
CA GLY A 108 3.18 20.09 -17.26
C GLY A 108 3.37 20.48 -15.79
N ILE A 109 3.02 21.72 -15.43
CA ILE A 109 3.06 22.19 -14.04
C ILE A 109 2.06 21.42 -13.17
N ALA A 110 0.84 21.24 -13.64
CA ALA A 110 -0.21 20.51 -12.91
C ALA A 110 0.17 19.04 -12.67
N ILE A 111 0.75 18.37 -13.68
CA ILE A 111 1.27 17.00 -13.52
C ILE A 111 2.38 16.94 -12.47
N LEU A 112 3.33 17.88 -12.50
CA LEU A 112 4.43 17.93 -11.53
C LEU A 112 3.91 18.09 -10.10
N ILE A 113 2.96 19.02 -9.89
CA ILE A 113 2.32 19.24 -8.59
C ILE A 113 1.57 17.98 -8.13
N GLY A 114 0.78 17.37 -9.02
CA GLY A 114 0.06 16.13 -8.73
C GLY A 114 0.99 14.98 -8.35
N ALA A 115 2.10 14.80 -9.08
CA ALA A 115 3.10 13.79 -8.79
C ALA A 115 3.77 14.01 -7.42
N MET A 116 4.14 15.25 -7.08
CA MET A 116 4.70 15.58 -5.76
C MET A 116 3.70 15.31 -4.63
N ALA A 117 2.43 15.68 -4.80
CA ALA A 117 1.39 15.41 -3.82
C ALA A 117 1.18 13.91 -3.62
N LEU A 118 1.08 13.14 -4.70
CA LEU A 118 0.93 11.68 -4.65
C LEU A 118 2.13 11.00 -4.00
N TYR A 119 3.34 11.48 -4.28
CA TYR A 119 4.55 10.99 -3.61
C TYR A 119 4.48 11.24 -2.10
N GLY A 120 4.10 12.45 -1.67
CA GLY A 120 3.94 12.78 -0.25
C GLY A 120 2.89 11.91 0.43
N ILE A 121 1.73 11.69 -0.21
CA ILE A 121 0.68 10.79 0.28
C ILE A 121 1.20 9.36 0.38
N ASN A 122 1.88 8.87 -0.66
CA ASN A 122 2.44 7.52 -0.71
C ASN A 122 3.40 7.26 0.46
N GLU A 123 4.27 8.22 0.73
CA GLU A 123 5.27 8.15 1.79
C GLU A 123 4.62 8.25 3.19
N PHE A 124 3.70 9.21 3.38
CA PHE A 124 2.97 9.38 4.64
C PHE A 124 2.18 8.13 5.02
N LEU A 125 1.41 7.57 4.07
CA LEU A 125 0.66 6.34 4.28
C LEU A 125 1.60 5.17 4.57
N GLY A 126 2.72 5.08 3.85
CA GLY A 126 3.73 4.05 4.07
C GLY A 126 4.28 4.02 5.49
N ARG A 127 4.57 5.18 6.08
CA ARG A 127 5.04 5.28 7.47
C ARG A 127 3.94 4.95 8.47
N ARG A 128 2.76 5.56 8.31
CA ARG A 128 1.60 5.38 9.20
C ARG A 128 1.15 3.93 9.32
N MET A 129 1.33 3.14 8.26
CA MET A 129 1.02 1.71 8.27
C MET A 129 1.92 0.89 9.18
N ARG A 130 3.20 1.27 9.30
CA ARG A 130 4.21 0.51 10.04
C ARG A 130 4.31 0.94 11.49
N GLU A 131 4.09 2.23 11.75
CA GLU A 131 4.20 2.87 13.06
C GLU A 131 3.54 2.08 14.22
N PRO A 132 2.31 1.52 14.11
CA PRO A 132 1.68 0.81 15.23
C PRO A 132 2.35 -0.53 15.57
N LEU A 133 3.02 -1.16 14.60
CA LEU A 133 3.70 -2.44 14.79
C LEU A 133 5.14 -2.22 15.27
N GLU A 134 5.82 -1.23 14.67
CA GLU A 134 7.14 -0.79 15.11
C GLU A 134 7.10 -0.30 16.57
N ALA A 135 6.04 0.41 16.97
CA ALA A 135 5.82 0.83 18.37
C ALA A 135 5.71 -0.34 19.35
N LYS A 136 5.30 -1.53 18.88
CA LYS A 136 5.24 -2.78 19.68
C LYS A 136 6.53 -3.60 19.59
N GLY A 137 7.55 -3.12 18.89
CA GLY A 137 8.80 -3.83 18.64
C GLY A 137 8.68 -4.96 17.61
N ILE A 138 7.67 -4.91 16.75
CA ILE A 138 7.41 -5.91 15.70
C ILE A 138 8.12 -5.48 14.42
N ASP A 139 8.92 -6.39 13.88
CA ASP A 139 9.60 -6.24 12.61
C ASP A 139 8.61 -6.50 11.46
N VAL A 140 8.18 -5.42 10.82
CA VAL A 140 7.17 -5.45 9.75
C VAL A 140 7.65 -6.21 8.51
N GLU A 141 8.96 -6.24 8.24
CA GLU A 141 9.50 -6.91 7.05
C GLU A 141 9.33 -8.43 7.14
N ARG A 142 9.32 -8.98 8.35
CA ARG A 142 9.07 -10.41 8.60
C ARG A 142 7.62 -10.81 8.37
N LEU A 143 6.69 -9.85 8.49
CA LEU A 143 5.26 -10.06 8.29
C LEU A 143 4.80 -9.82 6.84
N ARG A 144 5.59 -9.14 6.00
CA ARG A 144 5.21 -8.89 4.60
C ARG A 144 5.34 -10.15 3.74
N VAL A 145 4.31 -10.39 2.93
CA VAL A 145 4.33 -11.35 1.82
C VAL A 145 4.41 -10.53 0.53
N GLU A 146 5.53 -10.64 -0.19
CA GLU A 146 5.68 -10.06 -1.54
C GLU A 146 4.83 -10.84 -2.57
#